data_AF-A0AB34IK24-F1
#
_entry.id   AF-A0AB34IK24-F1
#
_cell.length_a   1.000
_cell.length_b   1.000
_cell.length_c   1.000
_cell.angle_alpha   90.00
_cell.angle_beta   90.00
_cell.angle_gamma   90.00
#
_symmetry.space_group_name_H-M   'P 1'
#
loop_
_entity.id
_entity.type
_entity.pdbx_description
1 polymer ?
#
loop_
_entity_poly.entity_id
_entity_poly.type
_entity_poly.pdbx_seq_one_letter_code
_entity_poly.pdbx_strand_id
1 'polypeptide(L)'
;MKPTISTSLGLPLLACLAGSADAQSWRPTISGCMDPSALNYNPSATIPGFCLQRIPGCMNPSAMNFNPSATVSAQCIFPIPGCMNPSATNYNPSATVSAQCIFPIPGCMNPSALNYNPSATVSASCILPVPGCMDPSGLNYNPSATVDANCIPSIHGCKEPAAINYNPSANVANLTACVFQARSPAPPPVPAPPAKLEWVYSSDTFGWGYKWVGPEWWRFNWGWGKIGWQWSRP
;
A
#
# COMPACT_ATOMS: atom_id res chain seq x y z
N MET A 1 1.78 -26.09 -114.95
CA MET A 1 2.33 -24.96 -115.73
C MET A 1 3.86 -25.13 -115.83
N LYS A 2 4.50 -24.56 -116.87
CA LYS A 2 5.97 -24.46 -117.09
C LYS A 2 6.36 -22.96 -117.02
N PRO A 3 7.65 -22.56 -117.07
CA PRO A 3 8.93 -23.31 -116.98
C PRO A 3 9.48 -23.20 -115.53
N THR A 4 10.77 -23.12 -115.13
CA THR A 4 12.14 -23.05 -115.71
C THR A 4 13.06 -23.62 -114.60
N ILE A 5 14.05 -24.52 -114.76
CA ILE A 5 15.22 -24.60 -115.66
C ILE A 5 16.20 -23.45 -115.34
N SER A 6 17.49 -23.62 -114.98
CA SER A 6 18.51 -24.67 -115.25
C SER A 6 19.59 -24.68 -114.12
N THR A 7 20.62 -25.55 -113.98
CA THR A 7 21.15 -26.70 -114.76
C THR A 7 21.92 -27.69 -113.84
N SER A 8 22.17 -28.91 -114.33
CA SER A 8 23.29 -29.85 -114.05
C SER A 8 24.45 -29.43 -113.12
N LEU A 9 24.71 -30.24 -112.08
CA LEU A 9 25.82 -31.22 -112.10
C LEU A 9 25.63 -32.27 -110.97
N GLY A 10 26.12 -33.49 -111.20
CA GLY A 10 26.10 -34.57 -110.20
C GLY A 10 27.45 -35.30 -110.13
N LEU A 11 27.51 -36.33 -109.28
CA LEU A 11 28.69 -37.10 -108.86
C LEU A 11 29.57 -36.42 -107.78
N PRO A 12 30.17 -37.18 -106.85
CA PRO A 12 29.74 -38.48 -106.33
C PRO A 12 29.73 -38.56 -104.78
N LEU A 13 29.26 -39.69 -104.23
CA LEU A 13 29.69 -40.14 -102.91
C LEU A 13 31.19 -40.44 -102.97
N LEU A 14 32.03 -39.49 -102.56
CA LEU A 14 33.48 -39.70 -102.52
C LEU A 14 33.89 -40.25 -101.15
N ALA A 15 33.94 -41.58 -101.04
CA ALA A 15 34.47 -42.27 -99.88
C ALA A 15 36.00 -42.12 -99.81
N CYS A 16 36.48 -41.04 -99.18
CA CYS A 16 37.90 -40.79 -98.97
C CYS A 16 38.37 -41.30 -97.59
N LEU A 17 38.80 -42.56 -97.54
CA LEU A 17 39.75 -43.04 -96.53
C LEU A 17 40.86 -43.85 -97.20
N ALA A 18 41.91 -43.14 -97.60
CA ALA A 18 43.20 -43.71 -98.00
C ALA A 18 44.34 -42.75 -97.64
N GLY A 19 44.82 -42.84 -96.40
CA GLY A 19 46.14 -42.38 -95.97
C GLY A 19 46.38 -40.86 -95.85
N SER A 20 46.30 -40.32 -94.64
CA SER A 20 47.43 -39.64 -93.98
C SER A 20 47.06 -39.21 -92.55
N ALA A 21 48.07 -39.11 -91.68
CA ALA A 21 48.04 -38.56 -90.32
C ALA A 21 46.86 -38.96 -89.40
N ASP A 22 47.17 -39.85 -88.46
CA ASP A 22 46.69 -39.76 -87.08
C ASP A 22 45.18 -39.59 -86.88
N ALA A 23 44.42 -40.63 -87.26
CA ALA A 23 43.14 -40.95 -86.64
C ALA A 23 43.30 -41.42 -85.17
N GLN A 24 44.14 -40.73 -84.38
CA GLN A 24 44.06 -40.79 -82.94
C GLN A 24 42.66 -40.31 -82.55
N SER A 25 41.95 -41.17 -81.84
CA SER A 25 40.62 -40.89 -81.31
C SER A 25 40.62 -39.51 -80.64
N TRP A 26 39.92 -38.54 -81.22
CA TRP A 26 39.64 -37.24 -80.62
C TRP A 26 38.69 -37.43 -79.43
N ARG A 27 39.23 -38.01 -78.35
CA ARG A 27 38.60 -38.04 -77.05
C ARG A 27 38.55 -36.59 -76.57
N PRO A 28 37.37 -35.98 -76.40
CA PRO A 28 37.31 -34.59 -75.98
C PRO A 28 37.97 -34.46 -74.61
N THR A 29 39.02 -33.64 -74.53
CA THR A 29 39.82 -33.45 -73.33
C THR A 29 39.05 -32.61 -72.31
N ILE A 30 38.21 -33.26 -71.52
CA ILE A 30 37.33 -32.60 -70.55
C ILE A 30 38.12 -32.40 -69.25
N SER A 31 38.42 -31.14 -68.92
CA SER A 31 38.95 -30.78 -67.61
C SER A 31 37.83 -30.72 -66.57
N GLY A 32 38.08 -31.23 -65.36
CA GLY A 32 37.11 -31.19 -64.27
C GLY A 32 37.60 -31.90 -63.02
N CYS A 33 36.91 -31.69 -61.89
CA CYS A 33 37.25 -32.39 -60.66
C CYS A 33 36.91 -33.88 -60.78
N MET A 34 37.88 -34.74 -60.51
CA MET A 34 37.73 -36.21 -60.60
C MET A 34 37.41 -36.87 -59.25
N ASP A 35 37.33 -36.09 -58.15
CA ASP A 35 36.97 -36.53 -56.81
C ASP A 35 35.44 -36.55 -56.61
N PRO A 36 34.79 -37.71 -56.37
CA PRO A 36 33.34 -37.82 -56.19
C PRO A 36 32.78 -37.10 -54.95
N SER A 37 33.62 -36.72 -53.99
CA SER A 37 33.18 -36.00 -52.77
C SER A 37 32.99 -34.50 -53.00
N ALA A 38 33.66 -33.93 -54.00
CA ALA A 38 33.67 -32.51 -54.32
C ALA A 38 32.30 -31.99 -54.83
N LEU A 39 32.13 -30.68 -54.81
CA LEU A 39 30.90 -30.02 -55.27
C LEU A 39 30.82 -29.84 -56.79
N ASN A 40 31.96 -29.85 -57.48
CA ASN A 40 32.07 -29.77 -58.94
C ASN A 40 32.62 -31.05 -59.57
N TYR A 41 32.36 -32.20 -58.94
CA TYR A 41 32.70 -33.51 -59.49
C TYR A 41 32.14 -33.68 -60.91
N ASN A 42 33.00 -34.08 -61.84
CA ASN A 42 32.65 -34.36 -63.22
C ASN A 42 33.07 -35.80 -63.58
N PRO A 43 32.14 -36.78 -63.64
CA PRO A 43 32.48 -38.16 -63.98
C PRO A 43 33.00 -38.34 -65.41
N SER A 44 32.80 -37.33 -66.28
CA SER A 44 33.31 -37.31 -67.66
C SER A 44 34.65 -36.59 -67.79
N ALA A 45 35.27 -36.14 -66.70
CA ALA A 45 36.58 -35.48 -66.75
C ALA A 45 37.70 -36.48 -67.11
N THR A 46 38.52 -36.10 -68.09
CA THR A 46 39.69 -36.87 -68.56
C THR A 46 41.01 -36.21 -68.19
N ILE A 47 41.00 -34.97 -67.70
CA ILE A 47 42.14 -34.28 -67.10
C ILE A 47 41.75 -33.72 -65.72
N PRO A 48 42.60 -33.86 -64.68
CA PRO A 48 42.37 -33.25 -63.37
C PRO A 48 42.22 -31.72 -63.44
N GLY A 49 41.04 -31.25 -63.04
CA GLY A 49 40.74 -29.84 -62.77
C GLY A 49 40.65 -29.54 -61.27
N PHE A 50 40.44 -28.28 -60.92
CA PHE A 50 40.28 -27.84 -59.54
C PHE A 50 39.02 -28.43 -58.88
N CYS A 51 39.13 -28.87 -57.62
CA CYS A 51 38.05 -29.47 -56.85
C CYS A 51 37.53 -28.54 -55.73
N LEU A 52 36.23 -28.23 -55.76
CA LEU A 52 35.54 -27.49 -54.71
C LEU A 52 35.23 -28.40 -53.52
N GLN A 53 35.92 -28.17 -52.41
CA GLN A 53 35.77 -28.91 -51.17
C GLN A 53 34.36 -28.82 -50.58
N ARG A 54 33.90 -29.93 -49.99
CA ARG A 54 32.59 -30.05 -49.34
C ARG A 54 32.72 -29.81 -47.83
N ILE A 55 32.46 -28.58 -47.40
CA ILE A 55 32.54 -28.16 -46.00
C ILE A 55 31.10 -27.97 -45.49
N PRO A 56 30.54 -28.91 -44.71
CA PRO A 56 29.22 -28.74 -44.11
C PRO A 56 29.27 -27.72 -42.96
N GLY A 57 28.27 -26.86 -42.86
CA GLY A 57 28.12 -25.94 -41.73
C GLY A 57 26.89 -25.03 -41.86
N CYS A 58 26.53 -24.34 -40.78
CA CYS A 58 25.50 -23.32 -40.86
C CYS A 58 26.05 -22.08 -41.57
N MET A 59 25.38 -21.64 -42.64
CA MET A 59 25.76 -20.46 -43.44
C MET A 59 25.15 -19.15 -42.91
N ASN A 60 24.35 -19.19 -41.85
CA ASN A 60 23.68 -18.01 -41.28
C ASN A 60 24.51 -17.41 -40.13
N PRO A 61 24.99 -16.15 -40.22
CA PRO A 61 25.79 -15.49 -39.17
C PRO A 61 25.11 -15.35 -37.80
N SER A 62 23.78 -15.46 -37.73
CA SER A 62 23.02 -15.37 -36.48
C SER A 62 22.92 -16.70 -35.71
N ALA A 63 23.50 -17.79 -36.21
CA ALA A 63 23.54 -19.08 -35.53
C ALA A 63 24.81 -19.25 -34.66
N MET A 64 24.67 -19.92 -33.52
CA MET A 64 25.77 -20.22 -32.60
C MET A 64 26.81 -21.18 -33.20
N ASN A 65 26.44 -21.93 -34.26
CA ASN A 65 27.32 -22.81 -35.02
C ASN A 65 27.58 -22.31 -36.47
N PHE A 66 27.54 -20.98 -36.68
CA PHE A 66 27.92 -20.36 -37.95
C PHE A 66 29.34 -20.75 -38.37
N ASN A 67 29.50 -21.15 -39.64
CA ASN A 67 30.78 -21.45 -40.25
C ASN A 67 30.92 -20.62 -41.55
N PRO A 68 31.74 -19.55 -41.56
CA PRO A 68 31.93 -18.71 -42.76
C PRO A 68 32.64 -19.42 -43.91
N SER A 69 33.24 -20.60 -43.67
CA SER A 69 33.86 -21.44 -44.69
C SER A 69 32.97 -22.60 -45.15
N ALA A 70 31.70 -22.66 -44.72
CA ALA A 70 30.76 -23.68 -45.17
C ALA A 70 30.45 -23.53 -46.68
N THR A 71 30.59 -24.63 -47.42
CA THR A 71 30.21 -24.74 -48.84
C THR A 71 28.95 -25.57 -49.04
N VAL A 72 28.47 -26.26 -48.00
CA VAL A 72 27.15 -26.92 -47.96
C VAL A 72 26.41 -26.54 -46.68
N SER A 73 25.15 -26.15 -46.81
CA SER A 73 24.28 -25.83 -45.68
C SER A 73 24.03 -27.06 -44.80
N ALA A 74 24.24 -26.91 -43.49
CA ALA A 74 23.92 -27.88 -42.44
C ALA A 74 22.99 -27.24 -41.39
N GLN A 75 22.55 -28.05 -40.42
CA GLN A 75 21.62 -27.60 -39.37
C GLN A 75 22.19 -26.40 -38.58
N CYS A 76 21.39 -25.33 -38.47
CA CYS A 76 21.72 -24.12 -37.75
C CYS A 76 21.14 -24.15 -36.33
N ILE A 77 21.98 -23.93 -35.32
CA ILE A 77 21.56 -23.83 -33.91
C ILE A 77 21.47 -22.34 -33.56
N PHE A 78 20.25 -21.82 -33.46
CA PHE A 78 20.02 -20.41 -33.11
C PHE A 78 20.02 -20.18 -31.59
N PRO A 79 20.50 -19.01 -31.13
CA PRO A 79 20.40 -18.65 -29.71
C PRO A 79 18.93 -18.39 -29.34
N ILE A 80 18.47 -19.01 -28.25
CA ILE A 80 17.16 -18.75 -27.65
C ILE A 80 17.39 -17.80 -26.47
N PRO A 81 17.08 -16.50 -26.59
CA PRO A 81 17.23 -15.56 -25.48
C PRO A 81 16.15 -15.79 -24.42
N GLY A 82 16.53 -15.72 -23.14
CA GLY A 82 15.59 -15.73 -22.02
C GLY A 82 16.28 -15.64 -20.68
N CYS A 83 15.52 -15.37 -19.61
CA CYS A 83 16.07 -15.46 -18.26
C CYS A 83 16.25 -16.93 -17.87
N MET A 84 17.45 -17.31 -17.43
CA MET A 84 17.77 -18.69 -17.02
C MET A 84 17.55 -18.93 -15.51
N ASN A 85 17.12 -17.93 -14.75
CA ASN A 85 16.85 -18.02 -13.31
C ASN A 85 15.36 -18.31 -13.04
N PRO A 86 15.01 -19.43 -12.38
CA PRO A 86 13.61 -19.81 -12.12
C PRO A 86 12.84 -18.90 -11.15
N SER A 87 13.53 -17.98 -10.46
CA SER A 87 12.91 -16.99 -9.57
C SER A 87 12.43 -15.72 -10.31
N ALA A 88 12.64 -15.62 -11.63
CA ALA A 88 12.21 -14.50 -12.44
C ALA A 88 10.84 -14.74 -13.07
N THR A 89 10.04 -13.67 -13.24
CA THR A 89 8.71 -13.75 -13.88
C THR A 89 8.80 -14.04 -15.38
N ASN A 90 9.96 -13.78 -16.00
CA ASN A 90 10.26 -14.09 -17.41
C ASN A 90 11.24 -15.26 -17.57
N TYR A 91 11.26 -16.20 -16.62
CA TYR A 91 12.04 -17.44 -16.72
C TYR A 91 11.68 -18.24 -17.98
N ASN A 92 12.70 -18.70 -18.70
CA ASN A 92 12.55 -19.57 -19.86
C ASN A 92 13.50 -20.78 -19.71
N PRO A 93 13.01 -21.99 -19.41
CA PRO A 93 13.85 -23.18 -19.25
C PRO A 93 14.54 -23.62 -20.55
N SER A 94 14.05 -23.16 -21.71
CA SER A 94 14.60 -23.45 -23.03
C SER A 94 15.59 -22.38 -23.53
N ALA A 95 15.93 -21.39 -22.70
CA ALA A 95 16.89 -20.36 -23.07
C ALA A 95 18.32 -20.94 -23.19
N THR A 96 19.00 -20.62 -24.29
CA THR A 96 20.41 -20.99 -24.53
C THR A 96 21.36 -19.79 -24.38
N VAL A 97 20.82 -18.57 -24.32
CA VAL A 97 21.57 -17.33 -24.05
C VAL A 97 20.82 -16.51 -23.01
N SER A 98 21.55 -16.05 -21.98
CA SER A 98 20.97 -15.24 -20.91
C SER A 98 20.50 -13.88 -21.42
N ALA A 99 19.20 -13.61 -21.28
CA ALA A 99 18.61 -12.28 -21.42
C ALA A 99 18.46 -11.60 -20.04
N GLN A 100 17.89 -10.40 -20.03
CA GLN A 100 17.55 -9.69 -18.79
C GLN A 100 16.46 -10.44 -18.00
N CYS A 101 16.68 -10.61 -16.70
CA CYS A 101 15.74 -11.24 -15.78
C CYS A 101 14.86 -10.19 -15.09
N ILE A 102 13.55 -10.36 -15.16
CA ILE A 102 12.57 -9.55 -14.44
C ILE A 102 12.21 -10.29 -13.16
N PHE A 103 12.58 -9.74 -12.00
CA PHE A 103 12.26 -10.35 -10.71
C PHE A 103 10.96 -9.79 -10.12
N PRO A 104 10.16 -10.62 -9.42
CA PRO A 104 8.99 -10.13 -8.70
C PRO A 104 9.43 -9.23 -7.53
N ILE A 105 8.83 -8.04 -7.43
CA ILE A 105 9.03 -7.12 -6.31
C ILE A 105 7.87 -7.34 -5.34
N PRO A 106 8.07 -7.99 -4.18
CA PRO A 106 7.01 -8.17 -3.19
C PRO A 106 6.71 -6.85 -2.47
N GLY A 107 5.43 -6.56 -2.24
CA GLY A 107 5.02 -5.44 -1.41
C GLY A 107 3.51 -5.31 -1.27
N CYS A 108 3.06 -4.46 -0.35
CA CYS A 108 1.63 -4.15 -0.26
C CYS A 108 1.21 -3.25 -1.43
N MET A 109 0.22 -3.70 -2.20
CA MET A 109 -0.32 -2.97 -3.36
C MET A 109 -1.53 -2.08 -3.03
N ASN A 110 -1.94 -2.00 -1.76
CA ASN A 110 -3.06 -1.17 -1.31
C ASN A 110 -2.56 0.23 -0.89
N PRO A 111 -2.96 1.32 -1.58
CA PRO A 111 -2.52 2.69 -1.27
C PRO A 111 -2.91 3.20 0.12
N SER A 112 -3.88 2.57 0.79
CA SER A 112 -4.30 2.93 2.15
C SER A 112 -3.51 2.22 3.25
N ALA A 113 -2.51 1.41 2.92
CA ALA A 113 -1.68 0.70 3.90
C ALA A 113 -0.43 1.50 4.31
N LEU A 114 -0.03 1.35 5.58
CA LEU A 114 1.18 1.97 6.15
C LEU A 114 2.48 1.50 5.49
N ASN A 115 2.46 0.32 4.85
CA ASN A 115 3.60 -0.26 4.13
C ASN A 115 3.35 -0.38 2.61
N TYR A 116 2.52 0.51 2.04
CA TYR A 116 2.27 0.57 0.60
C TYR A 116 3.58 0.72 -0.20
N ASN A 117 3.73 -0.10 -1.24
CA ASN A 117 4.85 -0.05 -2.18
C ASN A 117 4.31 0.08 -3.61
N PRO A 118 4.39 1.28 -4.24
CA PRO A 118 3.91 1.50 -5.60
C PRO A 118 4.72 0.76 -6.68
N SER A 119 5.90 0.23 -6.34
CA SER A 119 6.74 -0.58 -7.23
C SER A 119 6.55 -2.09 -7.03
N ALA A 120 5.61 -2.52 -6.19
CA ALA A 120 5.32 -3.93 -5.99
C ALA A 120 4.67 -4.56 -7.22
N THR A 121 5.24 -5.66 -7.71
CA THR A 121 4.71 -6.46 -8.83
C THR A 121 4.06 -7.78 -8.37
N VAL A 122 4.24 -8.14 -7.10
CA VAL A 122 3.57 -9.27 -6.43
C VAL A 122 3.05 -8.80 -5.07
N SER A 123 1.82 -9.19 -4.74
CA SER A 123 1.19 -8.82 -3.48
C SER A 123 1.85 -9.50 -2.28
N ALA A 124 2.20 -8.70 -1.28
CA ALA A 124 2.64 -9.13 0.05
C ALA A 124 1.73 -8.54 1.14
N SER A 125 1.97 -8.92 2.40
CA SER A 125 1.16 -8.50 3.54
C SER A 125 1.04 -6.98 3.68
N CYS A 126 -0.20 -6.49 3.75
CA CYS A 126 -0.52 -5.09 3.98
C CYS A 126 -0.77 -4.82 5.48
N ILE A 127 -0.12 -3.79 6.02
CA ILE A 127 -0.39 -3.26 7.36
C ILE A 127 -1.38 -2.10 7.18
N LEU A 128 -2.66 -2.34 7.45
CA LEU A 128 -3.68 -1.30 7.40
C LEU A 128 -3.62 -0.40 8.65
N PRO A 129 -3.84 0.91 8.51
CA PRO A 129 -3.92 1.80 9.66
C PRO A 129 -5.16 1.48 10.50
N VAL A 130 -4.97 1.35 11.82
CA VAL A 130 -6.06 1.32 12.80
C VAL A 130 -6.22 2.74 13.37
N PRO A 131 -7.25 3.51 12.97
CA PRO A 131 -7.47 4.84 13.50
C PRO A 131 -8.02 4.79 14.93
N GLY A 132 -7.50 5.64 15.80
CA GLY A 132 -8.01 5.83 17.16
C GLY A 132 -7.10 6.76 17.96
N CYS A 133 -7.51 7.16 19.16
CA CYS A 133 -6.70 8.05 19.97
C CYS A 133 -5.48 7.32 20.54
N MET A 134 -4.28 7.79 20.23
CA MET A 134 -3.01 7.22 20.70
C MET A 134 -2.50 7.86 22.01
N ASP A 135 -3.09 8.98 22.44
CA ASP A 135 -2.79 9.64 23.71
C ASP A 135 -3.46 8.91 24.90
N PRO A 136 -2.70 8.37 25.88
CA PRO A 136 -3.27 7.70 27.07
C PRO A 136 -4.11 8.59 28.00
N SER A 137 -4.07 9.92 27.83
CA SER A 137 -4.95 10.87 28.53
C SER A 137 -6.28 11.12 27.80
N GLY A 138 -6.42 10.64 26.56
CA GLY A 138 -7.66 10.73 25.80
C GLY A 138 -8.76 9.82 26.36
N LEU A 139 -9.99 10.33 26.47
CA LEU A 139 -11.15 9.57 26.96
C LEU A 139 -11.54 8.37 26.08
N ASN A 140 -11.07 8.35 24.84
CA ASN A 140 -11.24 7.28 23.88
C ASN A 140 -9.88 6.69 23.45
N TYR A 141 -8.88 6.70 24.34
CA TYR A 141 -7.59 6.04 24.12
C TYR A 141 -7.77 4.59 23.65
N ASN A 142 -7.09 4.25 22.56
CA ASN A 142 -7.07 2.93 21.97
C ASN A 142 -5.62 2.42 21.88
N PRO A 143 -5.18 1.49 22.75
CA PRO A 143 -3.81 0.96 22.70
C PRO A 143 -3.51 0.12 21.45
N SER A 144 -4.53 -0.21 20.64
CA SER A 144 -4.38 -0.88 19.34
C SER A 144 -4.42 0.08 18.14
N ALA A 145 -4.52 1.39 18.36
CA ALA A 145 -4.43 2.37 17.29
C ALA A 145 -2.99 2.49 16.76
N THR A 146 -2.87 2.61 15.43
CA THR A 146 -1.58 2.78 14.73
C THR A 146 -1.50 4.10 13.98
N VAL A 147 -2.59 4.88 13.95
CA VAL A 147 -2.67 6.24 13.42
C VAL A 147 -3.55 7.04 14.38
N ASP A 148 -3.02 8.15 14.89
CA ASP A 148 -3.76 8.99 15.83
C ASP A 148 -4.95 9.66 15.15
N ALA A 149 -6.14 9.46 15.71
CA ALA A 149 -7.39 9.97 15.15
C ALA A 149 -8.46 10.16 16.23
N ASN A 150 -9.18 11.28 16.14
CA ASN A 150 -10.38 11.58 16.93
C ASN A 150 -10.17 11.58 18.46
N CYS A 151 -9.00 11.96 18.98
CA CYS A 151 -8.78 12.09 20.43
C CYS A 151 -9.78 13.05 21.09
N ILE A 152 -10.41 12.59 22.18
CA ILE A 152 -11.28 13.39 23.05
C ILE A 152 -10.46 13.72 24.32
N PRO A 153 -10.00 14.97 24.52
CA PRO A 153 -9.16 15.32 25.67
C PRO A 153 -9.94 15.25 27.00
N SER A 154 -9.30 14.79 28.08
CA SER A 154 -9.91 14.71 29.41
C SER A 154 -10.00 16.10 30.09
N ILE A 155 -11.14 16.77 29.93
CA ILE A 155 -11.46 18.02 30.62
C ILE A 155 -12.12 17.69 31.96
N HIS A 156 -11.33 17.72 33.02
CA HIS A 156 -11.81 17.56 34.39
C HIS A 156 -12.48 18.85 34.90
N GLY A 157 -13.61 18.72 35.59
CA GLY A 157 -14.26 19.85 36.25
C GLY A 157 -15.49 19.44 37.06
N CYS A 158 -16.08 20.41 37.78
CA CYS A 158 -17.33 20.17 38.49
C CYS A 158 -18.51 20.16 37.51
N LYS A 159 -19.28 19.06 37.48
CA LYS A 159 -20.49 18.92 36.65
C LYS A 159 -21.80 19.26 37.37
N GLU A 160 -21.75 19.64 38.64
CA GLU A 160 -22.93 19.99 39.43
C GLU A 160 -23.36 21.45 39.19
N PRO A 161 -24.56 21.73 38.65
CA PRO A 161 -25.01 23.11 38.39
C PRO A 161 -25.17 23.98 39.65
N ALA A 162 -25.18 23.37 40.84
CA ALA A 162 -25.22 24.06 42.13
C ALA A 162 -23.85 24.49 42.66
N ALA A 163 -22.74 24.13 41.99
CA ALA A 163 -21.40 24.53 42.38
C ALA A 163 -21.01 25.89 41.79
N ILE A 164 -20.25 26.68 42.55
CA ILE A 164 -19.74 28.00 42.16
C ILE A 164 -18.80 27.87 40.94
N ASN A 165 -18.05 26.77 40.86
CA ASN A 165 -17.14 26.45 39.77
C ASN A 165 -17.66 25.35 38.84
N TYR A 166 -18.98 25.31 38.63
CA TYR A 166 -19.60 24.49 37.59
C TYR A 166 -18.97 24.75 36.21
N ASN A 167 -18.53 23.69 35.54
CA ASN A 167 -17.94 23.75 34.20
C ASN A 167 -18.78 22.89 33.23
N PRO A 168 -19.66 23.50 32.41
CA PRO A 168 -20.49 22.76 31.45
C PRO A 168 -19.66 22.08 30.34
N SER A 169 -18.43 22.55 30.09
CA SER A 169 -17.50 21.99 29.11
C SER A 169 -16.62 20.87 29.67
N ALA A 170 -16.70 20.56 30.96
CA ALA A 170 -16.04 19.38 31.51
C ALA A 170 -16.67 18.12 30.92
N ASN A 171 -15.86 17.15 30.53
CA ASN A 171 -16.34 15.82 30.13
C ASN A 171 -16.10 14.78 31.25
N VAL A 172 -15.05 14.93 32.06
CA VAL A 172 -14.82 14.14 33.28
C VAL A 172 -15.31 14.88 34.52
N ALA A 173 -16.21 14.25 35.29
CA ALA A 173 -16.67 14.79 36.56
C ALA A 173 -15.58 14.67 37.63
N ASN A 174 -15.19 15.79 38.24
CA ASN A 174 -14.34 15.83 39.42
C ASN A 174 -15.14 16.44 40.59
N LEU A 175 -15.87 15.59 41.32
CA LEU A 175 -16.72 16.01 42.44
C LEU A 175 -15.91 16.58 43.62
N THR A 176 -14.68 16.09 43.83
CA THR A 176 -13.73 16.63 44.81
C THR A 176 -13.23 18.04 44.48
N ALA A 177 -13.38 18.50 43.24
CA ALA A 177 -13.09 19.88 42.84
C ALA A 177 -14.32 20.81 42.94
N CYS A 178 -15.52 20.30 43.24
CA CYS A 178 -16.73 21.13 43.32
C CYS A 178 -16.71 22.04 44.57
N VAL A 179 -16.71 23.36 44.34
CA VAL A 179 -16.83 24.36 45.40
C VAL A 179 -18.30 24.78 45.49
N PHE A 180 -18.98 24.38 46.56
CA PHE A 180 -20.34 24.84 46.88
C PHE A 180 -20.26 26.02 47.84
N GLN A 181 -21.28 26.89 47.84
CA GLN A 181 -21.41 27.86 48.93
C GLN A 181 -21.65 27.11 50.24
N ALA A 182 -20.79 27.31 51.23
CA ALA A 182 -21.14 26.99 52.60
C ALA A 182 -22.42 27.74 52.94
N ARG A 183 -23.45 27.03 53.44
CA ARG A 183 -24.67 27.68 53.94
C ARG A 183 -24.25 28.75 54.94
N SER A 184 -24.60 30.01 54.68
CA SER A 184 -24.22 31.13 55.54
C SER A 184 -24.49 30.78 57.00
N PRO A 185 -23.53 31.00 57.93
CA PRO A 185 -23.77 30.79 59.35
C PRO A 185 -25.07 31.49 59.74
N ALA A 186 -25.94 30.78 60.47
CA ALA A 186 -27.22 31.34 60.89
C ALA A 186 -26.95 32.71 61.55
N PRO A 187 -27.67 33.79 61.15
CA PRO A 187 -27.36 35.12 61.62
C PRO A 187 -27.36 35.13 63.15
N PRO A 188 -26.37 35.78 63.80
CA PRO A 188 -26.23 35.72 65.25
C PRO A 188 -27.53 36.16 65.90
N PRO A 189 -28.01 35.44 66.94
CA PRO A 189 -29.33 35.69 67.51
C PRO A 189 -29.43 37.13 67.96
N VAL A 190 -30.42 37.85 67.39
CA VAL A 190 -30.62 39.27 67.66
C VAL A 190 -30.78 39.46 69.17
N PRO A 191 -29.97 40.33 69.81
CA PRO A 191 -30.10 40.57 71.24
C PRO A 191 -31.52 40.98 71.61
N ALA A 192 -32.12 40.27 72.57
CA ALA A 192 -33.45 40.62 73.06
C ALA A 192 -33.43 42.06 73.60
N PRO A 193 -34.42 42.90 73.27
CA PRO A 193 -34.46 44.27 73.77
C PRO A 193 -34.50 44.27 75.30
N PRO A 194 -33.84 45.23 75.97
CA PRO A 194 -33.89 45.32 77.43
C PRO A 194 -35.33 45.52 77.87
N ALA A 195 -35.79 44.67 78.79
CA ALA A 195 -37.13 44.81 79.36
C ALA A 195 -37.24 46.18 80.07
N LYS A 196 -38.43 46.78 80.02
CA LYS A 196 -38.68 48.12 80.54
C LYS A 196 -39.66 48.06 81.70
N LEU A 197 -39.38 48.82 82.76
CA LEU A 197 -40.33 49.08 83.84
C LEU A 197 -41.28 50.20 83.41
N GLU A 198 -42.58 49.91 83.42
CA GLU A 198 -43.63 50.87 83.10
C GLU A 198 -44.68 50.93 84.22
N TRP A 199 -45.26 52.12 84.41
CA TRP A 199 -46.32 52.34 85.38
C TRP A 199 -47.65 51.81 84.84
N VAL A 200 -48.35 51.02 85.64
CA VAL A 200 -49.67 50.48 85.31
C VAL A 200 -50.61 50.74 86.49
N TYR A 201 -51.80 51.27 86.20
CA TYR A 201 -52.88 51.40 87.17
C TYR A 201 -53.66 50.08 87.27
N SER A 202 -53.79 49.55 88.48
CA SER A 202 -54.58 48.36 88.79
C SER A 202 -55.99 48.76 89.22
N SER A 203 -56.99 48.35 88.44
CA SER A 203 -58.41 48.42 88.82
C SER A 203 -58.69 47.58 90.07
N ASP A 204 -58.05 46.42 90.14
CA ASP A 204 -58.42 45.33 91.07
C ASP A 204 -57.89 45.59 92.49
N THR A 205 -56.93 46.50 92.61
CA THR A 205 -56.33 46.96 93.87
C THR A 205 -56.35 48.49 94.02
N PHE A 206 -57.08 49.21 93.15
CA PHE A 206 -57.22 50.67 93.12
C PHE A 206 -55.91 51.45 93.36
N GLY A 207 -54.84 51.08 92.65
CA GLY A 207 -53.50 51.60 92.93
C GLY A 207 -52.53 51.51 91.77
N TRP A 208 -51.49 52.34 91.83
CA TRP A 208 -50.40 52.35 90.85
C TRP A 208 -49.34 51.32 91.22
N GLY A 209 -48.92 50.52 90.24
CA GLY A 209 -47.84 49.54 90.37
C GLY A 209 -46.88 49.60 89.18
N TYR A 210 -45.78 48.89 89.32
CA TYR A 210 -44.81 48.68 88.24
C TYR A 210 -45.06 47.35 87.54
N LYS A 211 -44.98 47.35 86.19
CA LYS A 211 -44.95 46.13 85.38
C LYS A 211 -43.68 46.12 84.54
N TRP A 212 -43.03 44.96 84.45
CA TRP A 212 -42.01 44.72 83.44
C TRP A 212 -42.67 44.40 82.10
N VAL A 213 -42.32 45.14 81.06
CA VAL A 213 -42.73 44.90 79.67
C VAL A 213 -41.52 44.40 78.88
N GLY A 214 -41.69 43.28 78.21
CA GLY A 214 -40.68 42.57 77.42
C GLY A 214 -41.34 41.54 76.49
N PRO A 215 -40.56 40.81 75.67
CA PRO A 215 -41.11 39.80 74.75
C PRO A 215 -41.91 38.72 75.49
N GLU A 216 -42.96 38.19 74.84
CA GLU A 216 -44.21 37.68 75.44
C GLU A 216 -44.13 36.46 76.39
N TRP A 217 -42.93 35.93 76.62
CA TRP A 217 -42.63 34.76 77.46
C TRP A 217 -42.93 34.94 78.96
N TRP A 218 -43.30 36.15 79.39
CA TRP A 218 -43.53 36.50 80.81
C TRP A 218 -44.91 37.12 81.02
N ARG A 219 -45.89 36.31 81.42
CA ARG A 219 -47.18 36.79 81.95
C ARG A 219 -47.14 36.80 83.49
N PHE A 220 -47.27 37.98 84.07
CA PHE A 220 -47.40 38.15 85.53
C PHE A 220 -48.88 38.10 85.92
N ASN A 221 -49.28 37.15 86.76
CA ASN A 221 -50.60 37.10 87.39
C ASN A 221 -50.50 37.56 88.84
N TRP A 222 -51.46 38.38 89.29
CA TRP A 222 -51.58 38.76 90.69
C TRP A 222 -52.37 37.71 91.47
N GLY A 223 -51.75 37.12 92.49
CA GLY A 223 -52.37 36.20 93.44
C GLY A 223 -52.08 36.65 94.87
N TRP A 224 -53.11 36.76 95.71
CA TRP A 224 -52.97 37.31 97.06
C TRP A 224 -52.08 36.42 97.95
N GLY A 225 -51.08 37.03 98.59
CA GLY A 225 -50.36 36.44 99.74
C GLY A 225 -48.96 35.85 99.48
N LYS A 226 -48.50 35.67 98.23
CA LYS A 226 -47.11 35.25 97.94
C LYS A 226 -46.51 35.94 96.71
N ILE A 227 -45.52 36.79 96.95
CA ILE A 227 -44.62 37.28 95.89
C ILE A 227 -43.65 36.14 95.56
N GLY A 228 -43.81 35.51 94.41
CA GLY A 228 -42.96 34.39 93.99
C GLY A 228 -42.89 34.26 92.48
N TRP A 229 -41.69 34.11 91.94
CA TRP A 229 -41.46 33.86 90.53
C TRP A 229 -41.80 32.39 90.21
N GLN A 230 -42.74 32.15 89.29
CA GLN A 230 -42.96 30.84 88.70
C GLN A 230 -42.58 30.84 87.22
N TRP A 231 -41.83 29.82 86.80
CA TRP A 231 -41.50 29.59 85.41
C TRP A 231 -42.62 28.81 84.72
N SER A 232 -43.50 29.51 84.01
CA SER A 232 -44.32 28.89 82.97
C SER A 232 -43.57 28.95 81.63
N ARG A 233 -43.10 27.81 81.14
CA ARG A 233 -42.84 27.65 79.70
C ARG A 233 -44.19 27.50 78.97
N PRO A 234 -44.27 27.82 77.66
CA PRO A 234 -45.46 27.51 76.85
C PRO A 234 -45.70 26.00 76.77
#